data_AF-A0A820LUG3-F1
#
_entry.id   AF-A0A820LUG3-F1
#
_cell.length_a   1.000
_cell.length_b   1.000
_cell.length_c   1.000
_cell.angle_alpha   90.00
_cell.angle_beta   90.00
_cell.angle_gamma   90.00
#
_symmetry.space_group_name_H-M   'P 1'
#
loop_
_entity.id
_entity.type
_entity.pdbx_description
1 polymer ?
#
loop_
_entity_poly.entity_id
_entity_poly.type
_entity_poly.pdbx_seq_one_letter_code
_entity_poly.pdbx_strand_id
1 'polypeptide(L)'
;NFRKNCSLECGIHGKCFYYINSPKSFCKCDQEYSGHVCHLKHQCSCSSDSICLNSSICLCPLNKFGSKCYLQHTSCQPDNPCQNNGQCIPINDRINKKEFICLCGEGYMGLNCEYKSNRIDVTFRTDVIPSVIFAHWIIAF
;
A
#
# COMPACT_ATOMS: atom_id res chain seq x y z
N ASN A 1 -9.40 -11.02 46.37
CA ASN A 1 -8.08 -11.08 45.72
C ASN A 1 -7.95 -12.35 44.87
N PHE A 2 -8.60 -12.41 43.71
CA PHE A 2 -8.40 -13.50 42.75
C PHE A 2 -7.19 -13.18 41.88
N ARG A 3 -5.98 -13.55 42.33
CA ARG A 3 -4.82 -13.66 41.44
C ARG A 3 -5.13 -14.76 40.43
N LYS A 4 -5.66 -14.41 39.25
CA LYS A 4 -5.70 -15.32 38.10
C LYS A 4 -4.25 -15.57 37.72
N ASN A 5 -3.68 -16.64 38.25
CA ASN A 5 -2.34 -17.06 37.91
C ASN A 5 -2.40 -17.62 36.49
N CYS A 6 -1.62 -17.03 35.59
CA CYS A 6 -1.64 -17.45 34.19
C CYS A 6 -0.97 -18.82 34.10
N SER A 7 -1.73 -19.86 33.73
CA SER A 7 -1.24 -21.25 33.76
C SER A 7 -0.42 -21.64 32.52
N LEU A 8 -0.28 -20.74 31.54
CA LEU A 8 0.36 -21.02 30.26
C LEU A 8 1.76 -20.42 30.23
N GLU A 9 2.78 -21.26 30.01
CA GLU A 9 4.16 -20.82 29.84
C GLU A 9 4.40 -20.37 28.40
N CYS A 10 4.46 -19.06 28.19
CA CYS A 10 4.55 -18.44 26.86
C CYS A 10 5.97 -18.24 26.30
N GLY A 11 6.96 -18.94 26.88
CA GLY A 11 8.37 -18.76 26.54
C GLY A 11 8.89 -17.34 26.79
N ILE A 12 10.08 -17.03 26.25
CA ILE A 12 10.73 -15.71 26.42
C ILE A 12 10.17 -14.62 25.47
N HIS A 13 9.43 -15.02 24.43
CA HIS A 13 8.91 -14.14 23.38
C HIS A 13 7.39 -13.96 23.45
N GLY A 14 6.81 -14.14 24.63
CA GLY A 14 5.38 -14.09 24.81
C GLY A 14 4.98 -13.77 26.24
N LYS A 15 3.82 -13.11 26.36
CA LYS A 15 3.19 -12.81 27.64
C LYS A 15 1.85 -13.50 27.73
N CYS A 16 1.55 -14.09 28.88
CA CYS A 16 0.30 -14.80 29.10
C CYS A 16 -0.83 -13.81 29.44
N PHE A 17 -1.96 -13.97 28.75
CA PHE A 17 -3.19 -13.20 28.94
C PHE A 17 -4.38 -14.13 29.14
N TYR A 18 -5.47 -13.61 29.70
CA TYR A 18 -6.73 -14.34 29.87
C TYR A 18 -7.82 -13.74 28.99
N TYR A 19 -8.74 -14.58 28.55
CA TYR A 19 -9.99 -14.11 27.96
C TYR A 19 -10.88 -13.51 29.06
N ILE A 20 -11.43 -12.33 28.80
CA ILE A 20 -12.23 -11.59 29.81
C ILE A 20 -13.43 -12.43 30.29
N ASN A 21 -14.05 -13.20 29.38
CA ASN A 21 -15.26 -13.98 29.63
C ASN A 21 -15.04 -15.51 29.68
N SER A 22 -13.80 -15.97 29.82
CA SER A 22 -13.50 -17.41 29.86
C SER A 22 -12.37 -17.69 30.86
N PRO A 23 -12.38 -18.85 31.53
CA PRO A 23 -11.23 -19.28 32.33
C PRO A 23 -9.99 -19.62 31.49
N LYS A 24 -10.09 -19.59 30.15
CA LYS A 24 -8.97 -19.88 29.25
C LYS A 24 -7.95 -18.74 29.21
N SER A 25 -6.67 -19.13 29.17
CA SER A 25 -5.53 -18.24 28.92
C SER A 25 -4.96 -18.44 27.51
N PHE A 26 -4.28 -17.43 26.98
CA PHE A 26 -3.58 -17.47 25.69
C PHE A 26 -2.26 -16.69 25.77
N CYS A 27 -1.31 -17.02 24.91
CA CYS A 27 -0.06 -16.28 24.78
C CYS A 27 -0.20 -15.17 23.74
N LYS A 28 0.12 -13.94 24.14
CA LYS A 28 0.36 -12.84 23.21
C LYS A 28 1.86 -12.81 22.90
N CYS A 29 2.22 -13.14 21.68
CA CYS A 29 3.61 -13.18 21.25
C CYS A 29 4.14 -11.79 20.91
N ASP A 30 5.45 -11.62 21.06
CA ASP A 30 6.19 -10.47 20.57
C ASP A 30 6.20 -10.46 19.03
N GLN A 31 6.59 -9.33 18.45
CA GLN A 31 6.73 -9.21 17.00
C GLN A 31 7.71 -10.28 16.49
N GLU A 32 7.37 -10.92 15.38
CA GLU A 32 8.12 -12.03 14.76
C GLU A 32 8.03 -13.40 15.45
N TYR A 33 7.18 -13.57 16.47
CA TYR A 33 6.97 -14.87 17.10
C TYR A 33 5.50 -15.30 17.04
N SER A 34 5.28 -16.60 16.89
CA SER A 34 3.95 -17.18 16.82
C SER A 34 3.87 -18.58 17.44
N GLY A 35 2.67 -19.16 17.36
CA GLY A 35 2.34 -20.44 17.98
C GLY A 35 1.74 -20.27 19.37
N HIS A 36 1.20 -21.36 19.89
CA HIS A 36 0.45 -21.37 21.16
C HIS A 36 1.30 -20.97 22.39
N VAL A 37 2.63 -21.11 22.32
CA VAL A 37 3.60 -20.72 23.35
C VAL A 37 4.73 -19.83 22.81
N CYS A 38 4.52 -19.18 21.66
CA CYS A 38 5.47 -18.21 21.10
C CYS A 38 6.90 -18.72 20.82
N HIS A 39 7.06 -20.03 20.55
CA HIS A 39 8.37 -20.62 20.20
C HIS A 39 8.68 -20.58 18.70
N LEU A 40 7.69 -20.32 17.85
CA LEU A 40 7.90 -20.29 16.40
C LEU A 40 8.35 -18.89 15.99
N LYS A 41 9.66 -18.72 15.81
CA LYS A 41 10.20 -17.52 15.19
C LYS A 41 9.80 -17.48 13.71
N HIS A 42 9.28 -16.34 13.26
CA HIS A 42 8.98 -16.09 11.87
C HIS A 42 10.27 -16.12 11.05
N GLN A 43 10.47 -17.18 10.27
CA GLN A 43 11.64 -17.30 9.41
C GLN A 43 11.33 -16.67 8.05
N CYS A 44 11.40 -15.34 8.01
CA CYS A 44 11.08 -14.57 6.82
C CYS A 44 12.29 -14.53 5.87
N SER A 45 12.16 -15.17 4.72
CA SER A 45 13.14 -15.07 3.61
C SER A 45 12.85 -13.88 2.68
N CYS A 46 12.37 -12.76 3.22
CA CYS A 46 12.07 -11.56 2.43
C CYS A 46 13.34 -10.70 2.24
N SER A 47 13.30 -9.70 1.34
CA SER A 47 14.34 -8.68 1.27
C SER A 47 14.47 -7.92 2.60
N SER A 48 15.68 -7.48 2.92
CA SER A 48 15.99 -6.85 4.22
C SER A 48 15.22 -5.57 4.52
N ASP A 49 14.70 -4.91 3.49
CA ASP A 49 13.94 -3.65 3.54
C ASP A 49 12.42 -3.84 3.42
N SER A 50 11.93 -5.08 3.53
CA SER A 50 10.50 -5.42 3.44
C SER A 50 9.88 -5.71 4.80
N ILE A 51 8.56 -5.57 4.88
CA ILE A 51 7.80 -5.91 6.09
C ILE A 51 7.27 -7.34 5.95
N CYS A 52 7.58 -8.21 6.91
CA CYS A 52 7.11 -9.58 6.91
C CYS A 52 5.86 -9.76 7.78
N LEU A 53 4.83 -10.38 7.22
CA LEU A 53 3.59 -10.75 7.91
C LEU A 53 3.42 -12.28 7.93
N ASN A 54 3.10 -12.83 9.11
CA ASN A 54 2.77 -14.26 9.33
C ASN A 54 3.78 -15.25 8.72
N SER A 55 5.09 -14.95 8.75
CA SER A 55 6.18 -15.78 8.20
C SER A 55 6.13 -16.10 6.69
N SER A 56 5.11 -15.62 5.97
CA SER A 56 4.83 -16.09 4.59
C SER A 56 4.62 -14.95 3.60
N ILE A 57 4.17 -13.79 4.08
CA ILE A 57 3.80 -12.65 3.23
C ILE A 57 4.86 -11.57 3.40
N CYS A 58 5.46 -11.14 2.30
CA CYS A 58 6.39 -10.02 2.27
C CYS A 58 5.67 -8.80 1.64
N LEU A 59 5.55 -7.71 2.41
CA LEU A 59 5.13 -6.42 1.88
C LEU A 59 6.36 -5.70 1.33
N CYS A 60 6.39 -5.58 -0.01
CA CYS A 60 7.52 -4.98 -0.70
C CYS A 60 7.49 -3.45 -0.65
N PRO A 61 8.66 -2.78 -0.60
CA PRO A 61 8.73 -1.36 -0.88
C PRO A 61 8.35 -1.08 -2.33
N LEU A 62 7.99 0.17 -2.64
CA LEU A 62 7.42 0.58 -3.94
C LEU A 62 8.25 0.14 -5.16
N ASN A 63 9.57 0.06 -5.04
CA ASN A 63 10.47 -0.27 -6.15
C ASN A 63 10.77 -1.76 -6.31
N LYS A 64 10.19 -2.63 -5.48
CA LYS A 64 10.45 -4.07 -5.47
C LYS A 64 9.19 -4.89 -5.59
N PHE A 65 9.33 -6.11 -6.10
CA PHE A 65 8.23 -7.05 -6.27
C PHE A 65 8.69 -8.50 -6.17
N GLY A 66 7.74 -9.41 -6.39
CA GLY A 66 7.92 -10.84 -6.23
C GLY A 66 7.58 -11.30 -4.83
N SER A 67 7.42 -12.61 -4.63
CA SER A 67 6.96 -13.19 -3.37
C SER A 67 7.86 -12.87 -2.18
N LYS A 68 9.14 -12.56 -2.43
CA LYS A 68 10.16 -12.24 -1.43
C LYS A 68 10.76 -10.84 -1.58
N CYS A 69 10.24 -10.00 -2.48
CA CYS A 69 10.72 -8.62 -2.69
C CYS A 69 12.19 -8.49 -3.15
N TYR A 70 12.79 -9.53 -3.74
CA TYR A 70 14.14 -9.46 -4.29
C TYR A 70 14.21 -8.88 -5.71
N LEU A 71 13.08 -8.88 -6.43
CA LEU A 71 13.01 -8.34 -7.79
C LEU A 71 12.77 -6.84 -7.73
N GLN A 72 13.38 -6.08 -8.63
CA GLN A 72 13.26 -4.63 -8.70
C GLN A 72 12.56 -4.22 -9.98
N HIS A 73 11.72 -3.18 -9.89
CA HIS A 73 11.14 -2.55 -11.06
C HIS A 73 12.19 -1.68 -11.75
N THR A 74 12.42 -1.92 -13.05
CA THR A 74 13.28 -1.09 -13.90
C THR A 74 12.49 0.00 -14.63
N SER A 75 11.17 -0.02 -14.54
CA SER A 75 10.27 0.77 -15.37
C SER A 75 10.31 2.28 -15.11
N CYS A 76 10.79 2.69 -13.94
CA CYS A 76 10.96 4.09 -13.55
C CYS A 76 12.44 4.49 -13.37
N GLN A 77 13.40 3.64 -13.79
CA GLN A 77 14.83 3.86 -13.58
C GLN A 77 15.66 3.47 -14.82
N PRO A 78 16.81 4.12 -15.07
CA PRO A 78 17.41 5.20 -14.27
C PRO A 78 16.68 6.54 -14.44
N ASP A 79 16.04 6.74 -15.59
CA ASP A 79 15.34 7.98 -15.93
C ASP A 79 13.83 7.85 -15.69
N ASN A 80 13.22 8.94 -15.23
CA ASN A 80 11.77 9.01 -15.02
C ASN A 80 11.07 9.14 -16.39
N PRO A 81 10.23 8.18 -16.82
CA PRO A 81 9.51 8.25 -18.09
C PRO A 81 8.36 9.27 -18.09
N CYS A 82 7.99 9.81 -16.93
CA CYS A 82 6.93 10.81 -16.80
C CYS A 82 7.50 12.22 -17.04
N GLN A 83 6.89 12.94 -17.98
CA GLN A 83 7.23 14.32 -18.32
C GLN A 83 6.61 15.32 -17.32
N ASN A 84 6.99 16.59 -17.44
CA ASN A 84 6.38 17.71 -16.71
C ASN A 84 6.29 17.49 -15.18
N ASN A 85 7.37 16.97 -14.60
CA ASN A 85 7.49 16.62 -13.17
C ASN A 85 6.44 15.59 -12.70
N GLY A 86 5.92 14.75 -13.59
CA GLY A 86 5.07 13.63 -13.22
C GLY A 86 5.81 12.61 -12.34
N GLN A 87 5.11 12.02 -11.38
CA GLN A 87 5.68 10.98 -10.52
C GLN A 87 5.47 9.60 -11.15
N CYS A 88 6.56 8.90 -11.44
CA CYS A 88 6.50 7.51 -11.91
C CYS A 88 6.25 6.56 -10.74
N ILE A 89 5.22 5.74 -10.87
CA ILE A 89 4.91 4.66 -9.95
C ILE A 89 5.06 3.34 -10.71
N PRO A 90 6.05 2.51 -10.37
CA PRO A 90 6.18 1.20 -10.97
C PRO A 90 5.01 0.32 -10.54
N ILE A 91 4.47 -0.47 -11.47
CA ILE A 91 3.37 -1.40 -11.20
C ILE A 91 3.67 -2.75 -11.85
N ASN A 92 3.06 -3.81 -11.34
CA ASN A 92 3.12 -5.15 -11.94
C ASN A 92 1.72 -5.59 -12.32
N ASP A 93 1.12 -4.89 -13.29
CA ASP A 93 -0.18 -5.27 -13.81
C ASP A 93 -0.03 -6.31 -14.92
N ARG A 94 -0.22 -7.57 -14.54
CA ARG A 94 -0.16 -8.72 -15.45
C ARG A 94 -1.32 -8.75 -16.46
N ILE A 95 -2.41 -8.04 -16.18
CA ILE A 95 -3.60 -8.01 -17.04
C ILE A 95 -3.35 -7.04 -18.19
N ASN A 96 -2.93 -5.81 -17.86
CA ASN A 96 -2.73 -4.75 -18.85
C ASN A 96 -1.30 -4.68 -19.41
N LYS A 97 -0.40 -5.58 -18.97
CA LYS A 97 1.03 -5.60 -19.32
C LYS A 97 1.72 -4.24 -19.14
N LYS A 98 1.22 -3.47 -18.17
CA LYS A 98 1.72 -2.12 -17.88
C LYS A 98 2.72 -2.21 -16.74
N GLU A 99 3.89 -1.62 -16.94
CA GLU A 99 5.01 -1.74 -15.99
C GLU A 99 5.16 -0.50 -15.08
N PHE A 100 4.52 0.62 -15.43
CA PHE A 100 4.47 1.83 -14.60
C PHE A 100 3.23 2.67 -14.90
N ILE A 101 2.88 3.59 -14.00
CA ILE A 101 1.90 4.65 -14.23
C ILE A 101 2.53 5.99 -13.88
N CYS A 102 2.14 7.05 -14.58
CA CYS A 102 2.52 8.42 -14.24
C CYS A 102 1.39 9.11 -13.48
N LEU A 103 1.70 9.61 -12.29
CA LEU A 103 0.85 10.59 -11.62
C LEU A 103 1.22 11.99 -12.13
N CYS A 104 0.34 12.58 -12.92
CA CYS A 104 0.58 13.90 -13.49
C CYS A 104 0.30 15.00 -12.48
N GLY A 105 1.16 16.02 -12.49
CA GLY A 105 0.93 17.25 -11.73
C GLY A 105 -0.26 18.05 -12.27
N GLU A 106 -0.66 19.06 -11.52
CA GLU A 106 -1.75 19.96 -11.94
C GLU A 106 -1.47 20.56 -13.32
N GLY A 107 -2.48 20.58 -14.18
CA GLY A 107 -2.36 21.13 -15.53
C GLY A 107 -1.69 20.20 -16.54
N TYR A 108 -1.47 18.92 -16.23
CA TYR A 108 -0.94 17.93 -17.17
C TYR A 108 -1.77 16.64 -17.22
N MET A 109 -1.79 15.99 -18.38
CA MET A 109 -2.46 14.71 -18.62
C MET A 109 -1.72 13.89 -19.69
N GLY A 110 -2.17 12.66 -19.93
CA GLY A 110 -1.56 11.72 -20.88
C GLY A 110 -0.93 10.53 -20.18
N LEU A 111 -0.39 9.59 -20.96
CA LEU A 111 0.21 8.37 -20.41
C LEU A 111 1.50 8.68 -19.63
N ASN A 112 2.22 9.68 -20.12
CA ASN A 112 3.51 10.16 -19.64
C ASN A 112 3.45 11.63 -19.23
N CYS A 113 2.25 12.17 -18.97
CA CYS A 113 2.04 13.59 -18.65
C CYS A 113 2.54 14.55 -19.73
N GLU A 114 2.48 14.12 -20.99
CA GLU A 114 2.98 14.81 -22.18
C GLU A 114 2.08 15.97 -22.63
N TYR A 115 0.81 15.98 -22.23
CA TYR A 115 -0.16 16.99 -22.65
C TYR A 115 -0.44 17.98 -21.53
N LYS A 116 -0.50 19.27 -21.87
CA LYS A 116 -1.07 20.28 -20.97
C LYS A 116 -2.58 20.06 -20.86
N SER A 117 -3.05 19.88 -19.64
CA SER A 117 -4.47 19.80 -19.34
C SER A 117 -5.08 21.19 -19.45
N ASN A 118 -5.99 21.37 -20.41
CA ASN A 118 -6.81 22.57 -20.50
C ASN A 118 -7.90 22.47 -19.42
N ARG A 119 -7.64 23.07 -18.27
CA ARG A 119 -8.61 23.16 -17.16
C ARG A 119 -9.53 24.36 -17.40
N ILE A 120 -10.84 24.11 -17.38
CA ILE A 120 -11.87 25.15 -17.37
C ILE A 120 -12.52 25.11 -16.00
N ASP A 121 -12.21 26.09 -15.16
CA ASP A 121 -12.88 26.29 -13.88
C ASP A 121 -14.16 27.07 -14.10
N VAL A 122 -15.32 26.44 -13.82
CA VAL A 122 -16.63 27.09 -13.89
C VAL A 122 -17.11 27.33 -12.47
N THR A 123 -17.27 28.60 -12.09
CA THR A 123 -17.74 28.99 -10.76
C THR A 123 -19.11 29.65 -10.88
N PHE A 124 -20.08 29.17 -10.11
CA PHE A 124 -21.42 29.75 -10.03
C PHE A 124 -21.57 30.55 -8.75
N ARG A 125 -22.31 31.65 -8.81
CA ARG A 125 -22.73 32.33 -7.59
C ARG A 125 -23.84 31.51 -6.92
N THR A 126 -23.88 31.55 -5.59
CA THR A 126 -24.79 30.74 -4.77
C THR A 126 -26.27 31.03 -5.02
N ASP A 127 -26.59 32.20 -5.57
CA ASP A 127 -27.91 32.67 -5.95
C ASP A 127 -28.34 32.24 -7.36
N VAL A 128 -27.42 31.74 -8.20
CA VAL A 128 -27.70 31.29 -9.57
C VAL A 128 -27.02 29.95 -9.83
N ILE A 129 -27.61 28.88 -9.30
CA ILE A 129 -27.16 27.51 -9.56
C ILE A 129 -27.94 26.99 -10.78
N PRO A 130 -27.28 26.74 -11.93
CA PRO A 130 -27.97 26.23 -13.10
C PRO A 130 -28.41 24.78 -12.89
N SER A 131 -29.61 24.46 -13.37
CA SER A 131 -30.14 23.08 -13.33
C SER A 131 -29.41 22.15 -14.30
N VAL A 132 -28.80 22.68 -15.36
CA VAL A 132 -28.06 21.94 -16.38
C VAL A 132 -26.89 22.78 -16.90
N ILE A 133 -25.73 22.15 -17.13
CA ILE A 133 -24.57 22.76 -17.76
C ILE A 133 -24.29 21.99 -19.06
N PHE A 134 -24.30 22.70 -20.19
CA PHE A 134 -23.90 22.14 -21.48
C PHE A 134 -22.49 22.63 -21.83
N ALA A 135 -21.55 21.70 -22.02
CA ALA A 135 -20.22 21.98 -22.53
C ALA A 135 -20.04 21.25 -23.86
N HIS A 136 -19.60 21.96 -24.89
CA HIS A 136 -19.31 21.40 -26.19
C HIS A 136 -17.94 21.88 -26.66
N TRP A 137 -17.13 20.96 -27.17
CA TRP A 137 -15.80 21.28 -27.71
C TRP A 137 -15.93 21.50 -29.21
N ILE A 138 -16.18 22.74 -29.64
CA ILE A 138 -16.21 23.08 -31.08
C ILE A 138 -14.76 23.21 -31.55
N ILE A 139 -14.38 22.42 -32.56
CA ILE A 139 -13.13 22.61 -33.30
C ILE A 139 -13.52 23.23 -34.65
N ALA A 140 -13.10 24.47 -34.89
CA ALA A 140 -13.24 25.12 -36.19
C ALA A 140 -11.93 24.94 -36.96
N PHE A 141 -12.03 24.44 -38.19
CA PHE A 141 -10.91 24.29 -39.12
C PHE A 141 -10.76 25.53 -40.00
#